data_AF-A0A663LVJ6-F1
#
_entry.id   AF-A0A663LVJ6-F1
#
_cell.length_a   1.000
_cell.length_b   1.000
_cell.length_c   1.000
_cell.angle_alpha   90.00
_cell.angle_beta   90.00
_cell.angle_gamma   90.00
#
_symmetry.space_group_name_H-M   'P 1'
#
loop_
_entity.id
_entity.type
_entity.pdbx_description
1 polymer ?
#
loop_
_entity_poly.entity_id
_entity_poly.type
_entity_poly.pdbx_seq_one_letter_code
_entity_poly.pdbx_strand_id
1 'polypeptide(L)'
;MGYCKVFQCDTFRSLPYQKQMVNKLHFSADSLHQPVPGAAGMPGAFPGLTIPVDIPPFHFQTRRVSVDWRCFSAIDVERVAREVDVAALQEHITGVTFCDLDGERCPHCGQPVDPILLKVLRMAQLSIEYLLHCQERLGTSLATHARRLQAAHAELAYTQQQVAEQEVQLRGVKEENRRWKKLIAMQQLLLQAGPHTYCKCYLCDKAFMNDSFLQAHIQRRHAEVTKAGEHWDNFSLHFPRQVFPHWM
;
A
#
# COMPACT_ATOMS: atom_id res chain seq x y z
N MET A 1 0.90 40.51 16.09
CA MET A 1 1.35 39.14 15.77
C MET A 1 0.66 38.22 16.77
N GLY A 2 -0.42 37.50 16.48
CA GLY A 2 -0.89 36.92 15.23
C GLY A 2 -0.99 35.40 15.40
N TYR A 3 -1.81 34.91 16.34
CA TYR A 3 -2.13 33.50 16.50
C TYR A 3 -3.64 33.33 16.38
N CYS A 4 -4.12 33.02 15.17
CA CYS A 4 -5.48 32.51 14.96
C CYS A 4 -5.47 31.01 15.26
N LYS A 5 -6.13 30.63 16.36
CA LYS A 5 -6.45 29.24 16.66
C LYS A 5 -7.38 28.70 15.57
N VAL A 6 -6.99 27.58 14.98
CA VAL A 6 -7.84 26.77 14.11
C VAL A 6 -8.97 26.22 14.97
N PHE A 7 -10.18 26.75 14.80
CA PHE A 7 -11.39 26.15 15.35
C PHE A 7 -11.72 24.92 14.52
N GLN A 8 -11.53 23.74 15.11
CA GLN A 8 -12.18 22.51 14.66
C GLN A 8 -13.70 22.71 14.73
N CYS A 9 -14.37 22.71 13.58
CA CYS A 9 -15.81 22.76 13.49
C CYS A 9 -16.30 21.43 12.91
N ASP A 10 -16.53 20.45 13.79
CA ASP A 10 -17.09 19.13 13.48
C ASP A 10 -18.64 19.14 13.39
N THR A 11 -19.26 20.29 13.10
CA THR A 11 -20.73 20.45 13.24
C THR A 11 -21.47 20.64 11.91
N PHE A 12 -20.93 20.15 10.78
CA PHE A 12 -21.61 20.21 9.48
C PHE A 12 -22.39 18.94 9.13
N ARG A 13 -23.17 18.41 10.09
CA ARG A 13 -23.99 17.22 9.89
C ARG A 13 -25.43 17.40 10.38
N SER A 14 -26.19 18.30 9.76
CA SER A 14 -27.65 18.23 9.81
C SER A 14 -28.35 19.23 8.87
N LEU A 15 -28.60 18.84 7.62
CA LEU A 15 -29.70 19.38 6.84
C LEU A 15 -30.32 18.35 5.87
N PRO A 16 -31.63 18.43 5.59
CA PRO A 16 -32.41 17.39 4.92
C PRO A 16 -32.15 17.25 3.41
N TYR A 17 -31.45 18.18 2.75
CA TYR A 17 -31.05 18.03 1.33
C TYR A 17 -29.78 17.17 1.15
N GLN A 18 -29.13 16.77 2.25
CA GLN A 18 -27.84 16.07 2.26
C GLN A 18 -27.91 14.68 2.91
N LYS A 19 -29.11 14.18 3.22
CA LYS A 19 -29.34 12.93 3.96
C LYS A 19 -28.97 11.64 3.22
N GLN A 20 -28.58 11.69 1.94
CA GLN A 20 -28.38 10.46 1.15
C GLN A 20 -26.93 9.97 1.03
N MET A 21 -25.92 10.68 1.56
CA MET A 21 -24.51 10.28 1.35
C MET A 21 -23.59 10.32 2.58
N VAL A 22 -24.07 10.68 3.78
CA VAL A 22 -23.19 10.88 4.96
C VAL A 22 -23.48 9.88 6.09
N ASN A 23 -23.76 8.62 5.75
CA ASN A 23 -23.75 7.51 6.72
C ASN A 23 -22.62 6.55 6.35
N LYS A 24 -21.39 6.88 6.78
CA LYS A 24 -20.27 5.96 7.13
C LYS A 24 -18.96 6.73 7.10
N LEU A 25 -18.69 7.57 8.10
CA LEU A 25 -17.33 7.90 8.51
C LEU A 25 -17.40 8.30 9.98
N HIS A 26 -17.24 7.32 10.85
CA HIS A 26 -16.67 7.52 12.19
C HIS A 26 -15.16 7.31 12.00
N PHE A 27 -14.37 8.35 12.18
CA PHE A 27 -12.92 8.26 12.15
C PHE A 27 -12.44 8.06 13.59
N SER A 28 -11.96 6.86 13.89
CA SER A 28 -11.24 6.58 15.13
C SER A 28 -9.82 7.11 14.94
N ALA A 29 -9.46 8.15 15.69
CA ALA A 29 -8.07 8.56 15.83
C ALA A 29 -7.39 7.59 16.79
N ASP A 30 -6.41 6.83 16.32
CA ASP A 30 -5.26 6.46 17.15
C ASP A 30 -4.10 5.84 16.38
N SER A 31 -2.91 6.10 16.92
CA SER A 31 -1.62 5.43 16.74
C SER A 31 -0.65 5.92 15.63
N LEU A 32 0.15 6.90 16.06
CA LEU A 32 1.61 6.85 16.24
C LEU A 32 2.54 6.44 15.07
N HIS A 33 3.36 7.43 14.70
CA HIS A 33 4.77 7.40 14.29
C HIS A 33 5.52 6.06 14.29
N GLN A 34 6.21 5.80 13.17
CA GLN A 34 7.62 5.42 13.16
C GLN A 34 8.33 5.86 11.86
N PRO A 35 9.59 6.33 11.90
CA PRO A 35 10.39 6.65 10.72
C PRO A 35 11.26 5.46 10.29
N VAL A 36 11.47 5.28 8.98
CA VAL A 36 12.50 4.38 8.45
C VAL A 36 13.39 5.16 7.46
N PRO A 37 14.73 5.05 7.54
CA PRO A 37 15.65 5.82 6.72
C PRO A 37 16.08 5.07 5.44
N GLY A 38 16.25 5.83 4.36
CA GLY A 38 17.24 5.58 3.31
C GLY A 38 16.83 4.74 2.10
N ALA A 39 16.53 5.40 0.99
CA ALA A 39 16.97 4.97 -0.35
C ALA A 39 16.91 6.16 -1.33
N ALA A 40 18.06 6.49 -1.90
CA ALA A 40 18.25 7.51 -2.90
C ALA A 40 17.75 7.05 -4.28
N GLY A 41 17.29 8.02 -5.09
CA GLY A 41 17.33 7.93 -6.56
C GLY A 41 15.98 7.92 -7.28
N MET A 42 15.45 9.12 -7.58
CA MET A 42 15.24 9.64 -8.95
C MET A 42 14.07 10.63 -9.01
N PRO A 43 14.23 11.77 -9.71
CA PRO A 43 13.17 12.76 -9.89
C PRO A 43 12.27 12.35 -11.07
N GLY A 44 11.26 11.54 -10.78
CA GLY A 44 10.16 11.26 -11.72
C GLY A 44 9.12 12.36 -11.61
N ALA A 45 9.04 13.21 -12.64
CA ALA A 45 8.10 14.31 -12.77
C ALA A 45 6.70 13.94 -12.24
N PHE A 46 6.21 14.69 -11.25
CA PHE A 46 4.79 14.72 -10.95
C PHE A 46 4.09 15.21 -12.22
N PRO A 47 3.28 14.38 -12.91
CA PRO A 47 2.38 14.91 -13.91
C PRO A 47 1.46 15.83 -13.12
N GLY A 48 1.61 17.14 -13.35
CA GLY A 48 0.74 18.13 -12.77
C GLY A 48 -0.68 17.64 -12.91
N LEU A 49 -1.40 17.59 -11.79
CA LEU A 49 -2.83 17.34 -11.76
C LEU A 49 -3.53 18.52 -12.46
N THR A 50 -3.36 18.67 -13.76
CA THR A 50 -4.28 19.41 -14.61
C THR A 50 -5.48 18.50 -14.78
N ILE A 51 -6.25 18.37 -13.71
CA ILE A 51 -7.63 17.91 -13.81
C ILE A 51 -8.29 18.97 -14.70
N PRO A 52 -8.85 18.60 -15.86
CA PRO A 52 -9.75 19.48 -16.57
C PRO A 52 -10.95 19.63 -15.65
N VAL A 53 -10.94 20.72 -14.91
CA VAL A 53 -12.03 21.01 -14.03
C VAL A 53 -13.06 21.73 -14.92
N ASP A 54 -13.92 20.94 -15.57
CA ASP A 54 -15.16 21.43 -16.16
C ASP A 54 -16.09 21.84 -15.02
N ILE A 55 -15.76 22.98 -14.41
CA ILE A 55 -16.62 23.67 -13.48
C ILE A 55 -17.63 24.46 -14.31
N PRO A 56 -18.93 24.17 -14.19
CA PRO A 56 -19.93 25.08 -14.70
C PRO A 56 -19.76 26.46 -14.01
N PRO A 57 -19.78 27.55 -14.77
CA PRO A 57 -19.60 28.89 -14.21
C PRO A 57 -20.70 29.22 -13.20
N PHE A 58 -20.30 29.78 -12.06
CA PHE A 58 -21.23 30.26 -11.05
C PHE A 58 -22.01 31.46 -11.59
N HIS A 59 -23.32 31.42 -11.39
CA HIS A 59 -24.23 32.52 -11.70
C HIS A 59 -25.22 32.67 -10.56
N PHE A 60 -25.58 33.91 -10.26
CA PHE A 60 -26.62 34.18 -9.26
C PHE A 60 -28.00 33.79 -9.79
N GLN A 61 -28.80 33.18 -8.93
CA GLN A 61 -30.16 32.77 -9.25
C GLN A 61 -31.12 33.95 -9.24
N THR A 62 -32.12 33.91 -10.12
CA THR A 62 -33.23 34.86 -10.09
C THR A 62 -34.09 34.63 -8.84
N ARG A 63 -34.37 35.69 -8.09
CA ARG A 63 -35.20 35.64 -6.89
C ARG A 63 -36.65 35.77 -7.31
N ARG A 64 -37.49 34.79 -6.93
CA ARG A 64 -38.90 34.69 -7.33
C ARG A 64 -39.84 34.40 -6.16
N VAL A 65 -39.28 34.18 -4.98
CA VAL A 65 -40.02 33.77 -3.78
C VAL A 65 -40.35 35.02 -2.98
N SER A 66 -41.63 35.30 -2.74
CA SER A 66 -42.04 36.44 -1.92
C SER A 66 -41.50 36.35 -0.48
N VAL A 67 -41.28 37.50 0.16
CA VAL A 67 -40.84 37.54 1.56
C VAL A 67 -41.94 37.02 2.49
N ASP A 68 -41.62 35.99 3.30
CA ASP A 68 -42.49 35.58 4.40
C ASP A 68 -42.19 36.42 5.66
N TRP A 69 -42.84 37.57 5.73
CA TRP A 69 -42.71 38.50 6.86
C TRP A 69 -43.11 37.88 8.20
N ARG A 70 -44.04 36.91 8.22
CA ARG A 70 -44.47 36.26 9.46
C ARG A 70 -43.36 35.39 10.00
N CYS A 71 -42.76 34.58 9.12
CA CYS A 71 -41.62 33.74 9.47
C CYS A 71 -40.46 34.58 10.03
N PHE A 72 -40.07 35.66 9.36
CA PHE A 72 -38.99 36.54 9.84
C PHE A 72 -39.31 37.25 11.17
N SER A 73 -40.56 37.65 11.39
CA SER A 73 -40.98 38.31 12.63
C SER A 73 -40.91 37.41 13.87
N ALA A 74 -40.99 36.09 13.69
CA ALA A 74 -40.91 35.13 14.78
C ALA A 74 -39.47 34.82 15.23
N ILE A 75 -38.47 35.23 14.45
CA ILE A 75 -37.06 34.97 14.74
C ILE A 75 -36.55 35.98 15.76
N ASP A 76 -36.11 35.49 16.92
CA ASP A 76 -35.34 36.28 17.88
C ASP A 76 -33.87 36.32 17.46
N VAL A 77 -33.51 37.35 16.67
CA VAL A 77 -32.15 37.54 16.14
C VAL A 77 -31.11 37.68 17.27
N GLU A 78 -31.48 38.29 18.39
CA GLU A 78 -30.54 38.49 19.50
C GLU A 78 -30.29 37.23 20.29
N ARG A 79 -31.30 36.36 20.40
CA ARG A 79 -31.08 35.00 20.89
C ARG A 79 -30.16 34.21 19.96
N VAL A 80 -30.43 34.23 18.64
CA VAL A 80 -29.60 33.54 17.64
C VAL A 80 -28.14 33.99 17.72
N ALA A 81 -27.89 35.29 17.86
CA ALA A 81 -26.54 35.85 18.00
C ALA A 81 -25.87 35.46 19.32
N ARG A 82 -26.58 35.58 20.45
CA ARG A 82 -26.04 35.29 21.79
C ARG A 82 -25.73 33.81 22.00
N GLU A 83 -26.58 32.94 21.46
CA GLU A 83 -26.49 31.48 21.64
C GLU A 83 -25.76 30.79 20.47
N VAL A 84 -25.45 31.53 19.40
CA VAL A 84 -24.89 30.98 18.16
C VAL A 84 -25.74 29.82 17.67
N ASP A 85 -27.07 30.04 17.62
CA ASP A 85 -28.04 29.03 17.19
C ASP A 85 -27.97 28.84 15.67
N VAL A 86 -26.99 28.04 15.26
CA VAL A 86 -26.76 27.72 13.85
C VAL A 86 -27.97 27.01 13.24
N ALA A 87 -28.71 26.23 14.01
CA ALA A 87 -29.88 25.51 13.51
C ALA A 87 -30.99 26.47 13.10
N ALA A 88 -31.33 27.44 13.97
CA ALA A 88 -32.30 28.48 13.64
C ALA A 88 -31.83 29.35 12.47
N LEU A 89 -30.56 29.74 12.41
CA LEU A 89 -30.04 30.50 11.27
C LEU A 89 -30.16 29.70 9.96
N GLN A 90 -29.84 28.41 10.01
CA GLN A 90 -29.82 27.53 8.86
C GLN A 90 -31.23 27.23 8.32
N GLU A 91 -32.25 27.20 9.18
CA GLU A 91 -33.65 27.07 8.78
C GLU A 91 -34.11 28.23 7.89
N HIS A 92 -33.61 29.44 8.17
CA HIS A 92 -34.08 30.67 7.51
C HIS A 92 -33.17 31.15 6.37
N ILE A 93 -31.95 30.62 6.25
CA ILE A 93 -30.93 31.11 5.31
C ILE A 93 -31.43 31.13 3.85
N THR A 94 -32.18 30.11 3.44
CA THR A 94 -32.75 30.01 2.08
C THR A 94 -33.79 31.11 1.85
N GLY A 95 -34.65 31.34 2.84
CA GLY A 95 -35.66 32.39 2.81
C GLY A 95 -35.05 33.78 2.69
N VAL A 96 -33.95 34.05 3.39
CA VAL A 96 -33.23 35.34 3.28
C VAL A 96 -32.54 35.46 1.92
N THR A 97 -31.84 34.41 1.49
CA THR A 97 -30.93 34.45 0.33
C THR A 97 -31.67 34.60 -0.99
N PHE A 98 -32.82 33.92 -1.15
CA PHE A 98 -33.52 33.80 -2.42
C PHE A 98 -34.88 34.50 -2.46
N CYS A 99 -35.23 35.29 -1.43
CA CYS A 99 -36.45 36.08 -1.47
C CYS A 99 -36.34 37.25 -2.46
N ASP A 100 -37.47 37.54 -3.10
CA ASP A 100 -37.67 38.71 -3.92
C ASP A 100 -37.90 39.94 -3.03
N LEU A 101 -37.18 41.01 -3.30
CA LEU A 101 -37.26 42.27 -2.54
C LEU A 101 -37.96 43.37 -3.36
N ASP A 102 -38.29 43.08 -4.61
CA ASP A 102 -38.83 44.06 -5.54
C ASP A 102 -40.26 44.43 -5.16
N GLY A 103 -40.47 45.73 -4.89
CA GLY A 103 -41.81 46.25 -4.56
C GLY A 103 -42.28 45.94 -3.14
N GLU A 104 -41.42 45.41 -2.27
CA GLU A 104 -41.74 45.16 -0.86
C GLU A 104 -42.08 46.47 -0.11
N ARG A 105 -43.08 46.38 0.75
CA ARG A 105 -43.63 47.51 1.53
C ARG A 105 -43.55 47.20 3.01
N CYS A 106 -43.35 48.24 3.81
CA CYS A 106 -43.37 48.12 5.26
C CYS A 106 -44.73 47.57 5.73
N PRO A 107 -44.76 46.43 6.46
CA PRO A 107 -46.01 45.84 6.95
C PRO A 107 -46.81 46.76 7.89
N HIS A 108 -46.15 47.72 8.54
CA HIS A 108 -46.76 48.59 9.55
C HIS A 108 -47.36 49.88 8.97
N CYS A 109 -46.77 50.45 7.93
CA CYS A 109 -47.20 51.75 7.37
C CYS A 109 -47.48 51.73 5.87
N GLY A 110 -47.25 50.61 5.17
CA GLY A 110 -47.53 50.45 3.74
C GLY A 110 -46.60 51.24 2.80
N GLN A 111 -45.63 51.98 3.35
CA GLN A 111 -44.64 52.74 2.59
C GLN A 111 -43.61 51.82 1.95
N PRO A 112 -43.05 52.17 0.78
CA PRO A 112 -41.94 51.44 0.20
C PRO A 112 -40.75 51.41 1.16
N VAL A 113 -40.02 50.31 1.18
CA VAL A 113 -38.78 50.18 1.97
C VAL A 113 -37.72 51.11 1.39
N ASP A 114 -36.85 51.65 2.26
CA ASP A 114 -35.73 52.51 1.85
C ASP A 114 -34.85 51.80 0.78
N PRO A 115 -34.64 52.41 -0.40
CA PRO A 115 -33.82 51.83 -1.46
C PRO A 115 -32.37 51.50 -1.05
N ILE A 116 -31.78 52.23 -0.10
CA ILE A 116 -30.43 51.96 0.40
C ILE A 116 -30.44 50.68 1.24
N LEU A 117 -31.44 50.49 2.11
CA LEU A 117 -31.58 49.26 2.89
C LEU A 117 -31.83 48.04 1.98
N LEU A 118 -32.64 48.20 0.93
CA LEU A 118 -32.85 47.16 -0.08
C LEU A 118 -31.54 46.79 -0.80
N LYS A 119 -30.69 47.77 -1.12
CA LYS A 119 -29.36 47.52 -1.69
C LYS A 119 -28.45 46.75 -0.73
N VAL A 120 -28.43 47.13 0.55
CA VAL A 120 -27.64 46.42 1.57
C VAL A 120 -28.11 44.97 1.70
N LEU A 121 -29.43 44.75 1.78
CA LEU A 121 -29.98 43.40 1.85
C LEU A 121 -29.70 42.61 0.58
N ARG A 122 -29.80 43.22 -0.61
CA ARG A 122 -29.43 42.57 -1.87
C ARG A 122 -27.95 42.19 -1.92
N MET A 123 -27.07 43.04 -1.42
CA MET A 123 -25.64 42.71 -1.27
C MET A 123 -25.43 41.54 -0.30
N ALA A 124 -26.17 41.50 0.81
CA ALA A 124 -26.13 40.37 1.74
C ALA A 124 -26.61 39.07 1.08
N GLN A 125 -27.72 39.10 0.33
CA GLN A 125 -28.23 37.95 -0.42
C GLN A 125 -27.20 37.39 -1.41
N LEU A 126 -26.56 38.26 -2.20
CA LEU A 126 -25.52 37.84 -3.16
C LEU A 126 -24.30 37.28 -2.44
N SER A 127 -23.91 37.89 -1.31
CA SER A 127 -22.79 37.42 -0.50
C SER A 127 -23.08 36.04 0.08
N ILE A 128 -24.27 35.82 0.65
CA ILE A 128 -24.67 34.52 1.21
C ILE A 128 -24.76 33.46 0.12
N GLU A 129 -25.36 33.76 -1.04
CA GLU A 129 -25.44 32.83 -2.16
C GLU A 129 -24.05 32.39 -2.65
N TYR A 130 -23.11 33.32 -2.75
CA TYR A 130 -21.73 33.00 -3.10
C TYR A 130 -21.04 32.16 -2.02
N LEU A 131 -21.25 32.46 -0.74
CA LEU A 131 -20.70 31.67 0.36
C LEU A 131 -21.26 30.23 0.38
N LEU A 132 -22.56 30.06 0.11
CA LEU A 132 -23.18 28.73 -0.03
C LEU A 132 -22.57 27.96 -1.21
N HIS A 133 -22.35 28.63 -2.34
CA HIS A 133 -21.64 28.03 -3.47
C HIS A 133 -20.22 27.60 -3.08
N CYS A 134 -19.44 28.47 -2.44
CA CYS A 134 -18.10 28.14 -1.96
C CYS A 134 -18.11 26.93 -1.02
N GLN A 135 -19.07 26.87 -0.09
CA GLN A 135 -19.21 25.75 0.84
C GLN A 135 -19.46 24.43 0.12
N GLU A 136 -20.42 24.39 -0.81
CA GLU A 136 -20.72 23.18 -1.59
C GLU A 136 -19.52 22.73 -2.43
N ARG A 137 -18.82 23.69 -3.03
CA ARG A 137 -17.64 23.43 -3.87
C ARG A 137 -16.46 22.91 -3.09
N LEU A 138 -16.17 23.52 -1.94
CA LEU A 138 -15.12 23.05 -1.03
C LEU A 138 -15.49 21.68 -0.46
N GLY A 139 -16.74 21.46 -0.07
CA GLY A 139 -17.23 20.17 0.43
C GLY A 139 -17.10 19.06 -0.59
N THR A 140 -17.51 19.29 -1.83
CA THR A 140 -17.42 18.32 -2.93
C THR A 140 -15.96 18.00 -3.29
N SER A 141 -15.11 19.03 -3.32
CA SER A 141 -13.67 18.88 -3.56
C SER A 141 -13.03 18.03 -2.46
N LEU A 142 -13.28 18.36 -1.20
CA LEU A 142 -12.77 17.63 -0.05
C LEU A 142 -13.21 16.16 -0.05
N ALA A 143 -14.50 15.89 -0.30
CA ALA A 143 -15.03 14.54 -0.39
C ALA A 143 -14.39 13.73 -1.53
N THR A 144 -14.08 14.38 -2.66
CA THR A 144 -13.40 13.75 -3.79
C THR A 144 -11.95 13.44 -3.46
N HIS A 145 -11.23 14.37 -2.84
CA HIS A 145 -9.85 14.15 -2.40
C HIS A 145 -9.76 13.06 -1.33
N ALA A 146 -10.68 13.04 -0.36
CA ALA A 146 -10.75 12.01 0.67
C ALA A 146 -10.96 10.62 0.06
N ARG A 147 -11.89 10.47 -0.90
CA ARG A 147 -12.09 9.20 -1.63
C ARG A 147 -10.85 8.76 -2.40
N ARG A 148 -10.18 9.69 -3.09
CA ARG A 148 -8.94 9.40 -3.83
C ARG A 148 -7.82 8.95 -2.90
N LEU A 149 -7.68 9.60 -1.75
CA LEU A 149 -6.69 9.22 -0.73
C LEU A 149 -6.96 7.81 -0.21
N GLN A 150 -8.23 7.51 0.13
CA GLN A 150 -8.62 6.18 0.58
C GLN A 150 -8.36 5.09 -0.47
N ALA A 151 -8.67 5.35 -1.74
CA ALA A 151 -8.37 4.43 -2.83
C ALA A 151 -6.87 4.21 -3.01
N ALA A 152 -6.07 5.28 -2.94
CA ALA A 152 -4.60 5.18 -3.02
C ALA A 152 -4.01 4.37 -1.86
N HIS A 153 -4.54 4.52 -0.64
CA HIS A 153 -4.14 3.68 0.49
C HIS A 153 -4.48 2.20 0.29
N ALA A 154 -5.67 1.90 -0.24
CA ALA A 154 -6.05 0.52 -0.53
C ALA A 154 -5.13 -0.11 -1.60
N GLU A 155 -4.81 0.64 -2.65
CA GLU A 155 -3.89 0.20 -3.71
C GLU A 155 -2.46 0.00 -3.17
N LEU A 156 -1.98 0.91 -2.31
CA LEU A 156 -0.68 0.75 -1.66
C LEU A 156 -0.64 -0.52 -0.80
N ALA A 157 -1.67 -0.78 -0.01
CA ALA A 157 -1.74 -1.99 0.82
C ALA A 157 -1.74 -3.26 -0.04
N TYR A 158 -2.51 -3.26 -1.14
CA TYR A 158 -2.56 -4.37 -2.07
C TYR A 158 -1.21 -4.63 -2.74
N THR A 159 -0.57 -3.59 -3.26
CA THR A 159 0.75 -3.71 -3.92
C THR A 159 1.84 -4.15 -2.93
N GLN A 160 1.81 -3.68 -1.68
CA GLN A 160 2.72 -4.15 -0.63
C GLN A 160 2.55 -5.66 -0.35
N GLN A 161 1.31 -6.15 -0.31
CA GLN A 161 1.05 -7.57 -0.17
C GLN A 161 1.64 -8.36 -1.35
N GLN A 162 1.41 -7.90 -2.59
CA GLN A 162 1.96 -8.56 -3.77
C GLN A 162 3.49 -8.61 -3.76
N VAL A 163 4.15 -7.53 -3.34
CA VAL A 163 5.61 -7.49 -3.21
C VAL A 163 6.08 -8.52 -2.18
N ALA A 164 5.44 -8.59 -1.01
CA ALA A 164 5.78 -9.57 0.02
C ALA A 164 5.61 -11.02 -0.48
N GLU A 165 4.54 -11.31 -1.21
CA GLU A 165 4.31 -12.61 -1.83
C GLU A 165 5.38 -12.94 -2.87
N GLN A 166 5.71 -12.00 -3.76
CA GLN A 166 6.77 -12.17 -4.76
C GLN A 166 8.14 -12.39 -4.12
N GLU A 167 8.45 -11.71 -3.01
CA GLU A 167 9.69 -11.94 -2.28
C GLU A 167 9.77 -13.35 -1.69
N VAL A 168 8.67 -13.87 -1.15
CA VAL A 168 8.58 -15.26 -0.67
C VAL A 168 8.83 -16.24 -1.81
N GLN A 169 8.16 -16.05 -2.95
CA GLN A 169 8.34 -16.91 -4.14
C GLN A 169 9.77 -16.86 -4.66
N LEU A 170 10.36 -15.66 -4.74
CA LEU A 170 11.73 -15.49 -5.19
C LEU A 170 12.74 -16.20 -4.26
N ARG A 171 12.51 -16.15 -2.94
CA ARG A 171 13.32 -16.91 -1.98
C ARG A 171 13.18 -18.42 -2.22
N GLY A 172 11.96 -18.92 -2.39
CA GLY A 172 11.70 -20.34 -2.69
C GLY A 172 12.45 -20.82 -3.94
N VAL A 173 12.29 -20.10 -5.06
CA VAL A 173 12.96 -20.44 -6.32
C VAL A 173 14.50 -20.36 -6.20
N LYS A 174 15.04 -19.38 -5.46
CA LYS A 174 16.49 -19.30 -5.19
C LYS A 174 17.00 -20.50 -4.40
N GLU A 175 16.25 -20.96 -3.41
CA GLU A 175 16.61 -22.15 -2.62
C GLU A 175 16.57 -23.42 -3.45
N GLU A 176 15.54 -23.61 -4.27
CA GLU A 176 15.44 -24.74 -5.21
C GLU A 176 16.59 -24.71 -6.20
N ASN A 177 16.88 -23.56 -6.80
CA ASN A 177 18.00 -23.39 -7.72
C ASN A 177 19.34 -23.75 -7.05
N ARG A 178 19.52 -23.35 -5.78
CA ARG A 178 20.70 -23.72 -4.98
C ARG A 178 20.77 -25.23 -4.74
N ARG A 179 19.64 -25.90 -4.46
CA ARG A 179 19.57 -27.37 -4.29
C ARG A 179 19.95 -28.10 -5.59
N TRP A 180 19.36 -27.69 -6.71
CA TRP A 180 19.66 -28.26 -8.02
C TRP A 180 21.12 -28.09 -8.43
N LYS A 181 21.70 -26.91 -8.20
CA LYS A 181 23.14 -26.66 -8.46
C LYS A 181 24.05 -27.61 -7.66
N LYS A 182 23.73 -27.86 -6.39
CA LYS A 182 24.48 -28.82 -5.56
C LYS A 182 24.38 -30.24 -6.10
N LEU A 183 23.18 -30.65 -6.52
CA LEU A 183 22.93 -31.99 -7.07
C LEU A 183 23.69 -32.20 -8.39
N ILE A 184 23.65 -31.21 -9.28
CA ILE A 184 24.40 -31.23 -10.54
C ILE A 184 25.92 -31.27 -10.28
N ALA A 185 26.43 -30.46 -9.35
CA ALA A 185 27.85 -30.47 -9.00
C ALA A 185 28.30 -31.83 -8.44
N MET A 186 27.50 -32.45 -7.57
CA MET A 186 27.75 -33.81 -7.08
C MET A 186 27.76 -34.83 -8.22
N GLN A 187 26.76 -34.79 -9.11
CA GLN A 187 26.68 -35.68 -10.26
C GLN A 187 27.88 -35.51 -11.20
N GLN A 188 28.32 -34.26 -11.44
CA GLN A 188 29.52 -33.97 -12.24
C GLN A 188 30.78 -34.55 -11.58
N LEU A 189 30.94 -34.44 -10.26
CA LEU A 189 32.06 -35.02 -9.54
C LEU A 189 32.09 -36.55 -9.68
N LEU A 190 30.94 -37.22 -9.55
CA LEU A 190 30.83 -38.67 -9.75
C LEU A 190 31.21 -39.10 -11.18
N LEU A 191 30.86 -38.29 -12.19
CA LEU A 191 31.24 -38.55 -13.58
C LEU A 191 32.74 -38.25 -13.83
N GLN A 192 33.30 -37.19 -13.24
CA GLN A 192 34.71 -36.80 -13.38
C GLN A 192 35.68 -37.72 -12.64
N ALA A 193 35.25 -38.32 -11.53
CA ALA A 193 36.03 -39.35 -10.83
C ALA A 193 36.39 -40.54 -11.77
N GLY A 194 35.70 -40.67 -12.90
CA GLY A 194 36.09 -41.56 -14.00
C GLY A 194 36.26 -43.01 -13.55
N PRO A 195 36.99 -43.84 -14.30
CA PRO A 195 37.14 -45.25 -13.97
C PRO A 195 37.89 -45.57 -12.67
N HIS A 196 38.27 -44.58 -11.86
CA HIS A 196 38.96 -44.79 -10.59
C HIS A 196 38.04 -45.26 -9.46
N THR A 197 36.72 -45.28 -9.69
CA THR A 197 35.73 -46.02 -8.89
C THR A 197 35.59 -47.49 -9.30
N TYR A 198 36.27 -47.90 -10.38
CA TYR A 198 36.27 -49.28 -10.84
C TYR A 198 37.40 -50.02 -10.11
N CYS A 199 37.07 -51.15 -9.53
CA CYS A 199 38.03 -52.00 -8.84
C CYS A 199 38.84 -52.77 -9.90
N LYS A 200 40.13 -52.42 -10.06
CA LYS A 200 41.04 -53.11 -10.97
C LYS A 200 41.50 -54.42 -10.36
N CYS A 201 41.53 -55.48 -11.17
CA CYS A 201 42.21 -56.70 -10.78
C CYS A 201 43.72 -56.43 -10.70
N TYR A 202 44.37 -56.90 -9.65
CA TYR A 202 45.81 -56.80 -9.49
C TYR A 202 46.56 -57.95 -10.18
N LEU A 203 45.83 -58.97 -10.66
CA LEU A 203 46.36 -60.17 -11.32
C LEU A 203 46.20 -60.14 -12.85
N CYS A 204 45.42 -59.20 -13.38
CA CYS A 204 45.28 -58.94 -14.81
C CYS A 204 44.72 -57.53 -15.08
N ASP A 205 44.78 -57.07 -16.32
CA ASP A 205 44.38 -55.71 -16.70
C ASP A 205 42.85 -55.46 -16.77
N LYS A 206 42.01 -56.29 -16.13
CA LYS A 206 40.55 -56.11 -16.13
C LYS A 206 40.09 -55.18 -15.00
N ALA A 207 39.15 -54.28 -15.31
CA ALA A 207 38.53 -53.36 -14.36
C ALA A 207 37.02 -53.62 -14.23
N PHE A 208 36.49 -53.49 -13.01
CA PHE A 208 35.10 -53.84 -12.68
C PHE A 208 34.39 -52.68 -11.98
N MET A 209 33.09 -52.49 -12.24
CA MET A 209 32.33 -51.34 -11.72
C MET A 209 32.21 -51.25 -10.19
N ASN A 210 32.41 -52.37 -9.47
CA ASN A 210 32.39 -52.42 -8.01
C ASN A 210 33.23 -53.61 -7.50
N ASP A 211 33.47 -53.65 -6.18
CA ASP A 211 34.31 -54.68 -5.55
C ASP A 211 33.69 -56.08 -5.65
N SER A 212 32.37 -56.22 -5.57
CA SER A 212 31.72 -57.54 -5.65
C SER A 212 31.93 -58.22 -7.01
N PHE A 213 31.87 -57.47 -8.11
CA PHE A 213 32.20 -57.99 -9.43
C PHE A 213 33.69 -58.31 -9.58
N LEU A 214 34.59 -57.54 -8.96
CA LEU A 214 36.02 -57.83 -8.92
C LEU A 214 36.31 -59.14 -8.15
N GLN A 215 35.75 -59.30 -6.94
CA GLN A 215 35.97 -60.50 -6.12
C GLN A 215 35.47 -61.77 -6.82
N ALA A 216 34.27 -61.71 -7.43
CA ALA A 216 33.74 -62.83 -8.22
C ALA A 216 34.64 -63.17 -9.43
N HIS A 217 35.27 -62.17 -10.05
CA HIS A 217 36.23 -62.39 -11.12
C HIS A 217 37.51 -63.08 -10.61
N ILE A 218 38.10 -62.58 -9.51
CA ILE A 218 39.29 -63.16 -8.88
C ILE A 218 39.03 -64.62 -8.50
N GLN A 219 37.90 -64.91 -7.85
CA GLN A 219 37.53 -66.27 -7.43
C GLN A 219 37.33 -67.25 -8.58
N ARG A 220 36.95 -66.79 -9.78
CA ARG A 220 36.67 -67.68 -10.93
C ARG A 220 37.87 -67.86 -11.85
N ARG A 221 38.73 -66.85 -11.96
CA ARG A 221 39.83 -66.80 -12.95
C ARG A 221 41.21 -66.79 -12.34
N HIS A 222 41.32 -66.46 -11.05
CA HIS A 222 42.56 -66.39 -10.30
C HIS A 222 42.50 -67.23 -9.00
N ALA A 223 41.55 -68.17 -8.90
CA ALA A 223 41.34 -69.02 -7.73
C ALA A 223 42.61 -69.76 -7.27
N GLU A 224 43.49 -70.10 -8.22
CA GLU A 224 44.74 -70.83 -7.99
C GLU A 224 45.86 -69.94 -7.42
N VAL A 225 45.88 -68.66 -7.80
CA VAL A 225 46.89 -67.69 -7.33
C VAL A 225 46.55 -67.17 -5.93
N THR A 226 45.26 -66.98 -5.63
CA THR A 226 44.81 -66.57 -4.29
C THR A 226 45.08 -67.66 -3.25
N LYS A 227 44.99 -68.94 -3.63
CA LYS A 227 45.36 -70.09 -2.76
C LYS A 227 46.87 -70.27 -2.61
N ALA A 228 47.67 -69.80 -3.57
CA ALA A 228 49.13 -69.84 -3.48
C ALA A 228 49.70 -68.73 -2.58
N GLY A 229 49.00 -67.60 -2.41
CA GLY A 229 49.39 -66.54 -1.46
C GLY A 229 49.27 -66.96 0.01
N GLU A 230 48.24 -67.73 0.36
CA GLU A 230 48.07 -68.31 1.70
C GLU A 230 49.13 -69.39 2.02
N HIS A 231 49.83 -69.92 1.01
CA HIS A 231 50.94 -70.86 1.21
C HIS A 231 52.28 -70.17 1.51
N TRP A 232 52.52 -68.96 1.01
CA TRP A 232 53.78 -68.21 1.22
C TRP A 232 53.78 -67.30 2.44
N ASP A 233 52.62 -66.93 2.98
CA ASP A 233 52.53 -66.26 4.29
C ASP A 233 52.91 -67.19 5.46
N ASN A 234 52.98 -68.51 5.23
CA ASN A 234 53.46 -69.48 6.22
C ASN A 234 54.99 -69.69 6.18
N PHE A 235 55.72 -69.07 5.25
CA PHE A 235 57.18 -69.18 5.13
C PHE A 235 57.95 -67.92 5.56
N SER A 236 57.26 -66.85 5.95
CA SER A 236 57.90 -65.58 6.37
C SER A 236 58.09 -65.40 7.89
N LEU A 237 57.94 -66.47 8.69
CA LEU A 237 58.26 -66.47 10.13
C LEU A 237 59.52 -67.29 10.46
N HIS A 238 60.66 -66.98 9.82
CA HIS A 238 61.98 -67.21 10.44
C HIS A 238 63.07 -66.38 9.75
N PHE A 239 63.23 -65.14 10.21
CA PHE A 239 64.46 -64.36 9.99
C PHE A 239 65.58 -64.93 10.89
N PRO A 240 66.88 -64.78 10.54
CA PRO A 240 67.58 -63.66 11.16
C PRO A 240 68.69 -63.00 10.28
N ARG A 241 68.47 -61.72 9.99
CA ARG A 241 69.27 -60.56 10.44
C ARG A 241 70.79 -60.80 10.61
N GLN A 242 71.56 -60.64 9.54
CA GLN A 242 72.98 -60.21 9.53
C GLN A 242 73.18 -59.38 8.23
N VAL A 243 73.32 -58.05 8.26
CA VAL A 243 74.49 -57.20 8.59
C VAL A 243 75.61 -57.24 7.51
N PHE A 244 75.57 -56.18 6.66
CA PHE A 244 76.68 -55.45 5.97
C PHE A 244 77.33 -56.02 4.68
N PRO A 245 78.00 -55.17 3.83
CA PRO A 245 78.21 -53.71 3.87
C PRO A 245 77.89 -52.94 2.56
N HIS A 246 77.95 -51.62 2.71
CA HIS A 246 77.91 -50.50 1.79
C HIS A 246 79.04 -50.50 0.73
N TRP A 247 78.71 -50.34 -0.56
CA TRP A 247 79.61 -49.76 -1.58
C TRP A 247 78.83 -48.92 -2.58
N MET A 248 79.51 -47.85 -3.01
CA MET A 248 79.14 -46.74 -3.91
C MET A 248 78.38 -47.11 -5.18
#